data_AF-A0AAU4RCN7-F1
#
_entry.id   AF-A0AAU4RCN7-F1
#
_cell.length_a   1.000
_cell.length_b   1.000
_cell.length_c   1.000
_cell.angle_alpha   90.00
_cell.angle_beta   90.00
_cell.angle_gamma   90.00
#
_symmetry.space_group_name_H-M   'P 1'
#
loop_
_entity.id
_entity.type
_entity.pdbx_description
1 polymer ?
#
loop_
_entity_poly.entity_id
_entity_poly.type
_entity_poly.pdbx_seq_one_letter_code
_entity_poly.pdbx_strand_id
1 'polypeptide(L)'
;MENERTATTGRTTHTPAATDRPTEPTTPRRPAVSRLCHATGLVLILSGLAHLLVFAVDGGPWDGPVSWRKPVTFGLSFGVTLIAVTWVTSSLRIEPRLRALLLTVFAADCVVEVGGITLQAWRGVPSHLDMETPFDTVVSMTLAVGGGVLVALLTLLAVASFRNRPTGPEGMALAVRSGFAILLVALASGAAMIARGVVLTRTGHQEAAYRSTAALKPLHGVSLHAVLVLPVLAWLLSRTSWTETVRRRIVAAAVGCYVAAVVGAGVWAVLTY
;
A
#
# COMPACT_ATOMS: atom_id res chain seq x y z
N MET A 1 -63.32 51.25 -58.78
CA MET A 1 -62.28 50.84 -59.73
C MET A 1 -60.94 51.17 -59.09
N GLU A 2 -60.00 50.23 -59.18
CA GLU A 2 -58.61 50.20 -58.66
C GLU A 2 -58.38 50.48 -57.16
N ASN A 3 -57.90 49.52 -56.32
CA ASN A 3 -56.55 48.94 -56.17
C ASN A 3 -55.53 50.02 -55.70
N GLU A 4 -54.80 49.93 -54.58
CA GLU A 4 -53.86 48.90 -54.13
C GLU A 4 -53.64 48.93 -52.60
N ARG A 5 -53.39 47.76 -52.01
CA ARG A 5 -52.98 47.59 -50.59
C ARG A 5 -51.45 47.66 -50.46
N THR A 6 -50.97 48.54 -49.60
CA THR A 6 -49.57 48.61 -49.14
C THR A 6 -49.25 47.41 -48.24
N ALA A 7 -48.28 46.59 -48.67
CA ALA A 7 -47.76 45.46 -47.90
C ALA A 7 -46.48 45.87 -47.14
N THR A 8 -46.53 45.82 -45.81
CA THR A 8 -45.40 46.04 -44.92
C THR A 8 -44.51 44.80 -44.89
N THR A 9 -43.29 44.88 -45.43
CA THR A 9 -42.32 43.78 -45.41
C THR A 9 -41.59 43.72 -44.06
N GLY A 10 -41.97 42.74 -43.22
CA GLY A 10 -41.20 42.37 -42.03
C GLY A 10 -39.97 41.55 -42.42
N ARG A 11 -38.78 42.02 -42.06
CA ARG A 11 -37.51 41.29 -42.23
C ARG A 11 -37.28 40.43 -40.98
N THR A 12 -37.59 39.14 -41.06
CA THR A 12 -37.20 38.14 -40.07
C THR A 12 -35.78 37.64 -40.38
N THR A 13 -34.85 37.93 -39.48
CA THR A 13 -33.48 37.38 -39.49
C THR A 13 -33.51 35.95 -38.97
N HIS A 14 -33.27 34.96 -39.84
CA HIS A 14 -33.03 33.58 -39.46
C HIS A 14 -31.58 33.41 -38.98
N THR A 15 -31.40 33.25 -37.68
CA THR A 15 -30.14 32.74 -37.09
C THR A 15 -30.14 31.22 -37.21
N PRO A 16 -29.11 30.56 -37.77
CA PRO A 16 -29.04 29.10 -37.79
C PRO A 16 -28.80 28.58 -36.37
N ALA A 17 -29.62 27.61 -35.96
CA ALA A 17 -29.48 26.91 -34.69
C ALA A 17 -28.12 26.21 -34.62
N ALA A 18 -27.34 26.53 -33.58
CA ALA A 18 -26.12 25.81 -33.26
C ALA A 18 -26.49 24.37 -32.88
N THR A 19 -26.11 23.41 -33.73
CA THR A 19 -26.14 21.99 -33.39
C THR A 19 -25.16 21.74 -32.23
N ASP A 20 -25.71 21.53 -31.04
CA ASP A 20 -24.99 21.04 -29.87
C ASP A 20 -24.39 19.67 -30.20
N ARG A 21 -23.06 19.61 -30.35
CA ARG A 21 -22.34 18.33 -30.44
C ARG A 21 -22.29 17.73 -29.04
N PRO A 22 -22.68 16.46 -28.82
CA PRO A 22 -22.52 15.81 -27.53
C PRO A 22 -21.03 15.83 -27.14
N THR A 23 -20.71 16.45 -26.01
CA THR A 23 -19.38 16.35 -25.41
C THR A 23 -19.15 14.89 -25.01
N GLU A 24 -18.24 14.21 -25.71
CA GLU A 24 -17.82 12.86 -25.29
C GLU A 24 -17.37 12.91 -23.82
N PRO A 25 -17.81 11.96 -22.97
CA PRO A 25 -17.36 11.89 -21.60
C PRO A 25 -15.87 11.58 -21.59
N THR A 26 -15.03 12.61 -21.42
CA THR A 26 -13.59 12.46 -21.22
C THR A 26 -13.39 11.58 -20.00
N THR A 27 -12.88 10.36 -20.22
CA THR A 27 -12.57 9.42 -19.14
C THR A 27 -11.62 10.13 -18.17
N PRO A 28 -11.92 10.23 -16.87
CA PRO A 28 -11.08 10.98 -15.94
C PRO A 28 -9.65 10.42 -15.98
N ARG A 29 -8.70 11.21 -16.49
CA ARG A 29 -7.30 10.79 -16.58
C ARG A 29 -6.77 10.64 -15.15
N ARG A 30 -6.42 9.41 -14.75
CA ARG A 30 -5.83 9.16 -13.41
C ARG A 30 -4.65 10.12 -13.16
N PRO A 31 -4.49 10.66 -11.94
CA PRO A 31 -3.37 11.54 -11.61
C PRO A 31 -2.03 10.88 -11.95
N ALA A 32 -1.06 11.66 -12.44
CA ALA A 32 0.26 11.15 -12.85
C ALA A 32 0.96 10.33 -11.74
N VAL A 33 0.89 10.82 -10.49
CA VAL A 33 1.45 10.13 -9.31
C VAL A 33 0.84 8.75 -9.11
N SER A 34 -0.47 8.58 -9.32
CA SER A 34 -1.08 7.26 -9.19
C SER A 34 -0.53 6.30 -10.25
N ARG A 35 -0.33 6.73 -11.51
CA ARG A 35 0.29 5.87 -12.52
C ARG A 35 1.72 5.49 -12.14
N LEU A 36 2.50 6.44 -11.63
CA LEU A 36 3.85 6.21 -11.14
C LEU A 36 3.86 5.13 -10.06
N CYS A 37 3.05 5.27 -8.99
CA CYS A 37 3.02 4.29 -7.90
C CYS A 37 2.61 2.88 -8.38
N HIS A 38 1.69 2.76 -9.34
CA HIS A 38 1.34 1.44 -9.89
C HIS A 38 2.50 0.85 -10.71
N ALA A 39 3.18 1.65 -11.53
CA ALA A 39 4.33 1.21 -12.30
C ALA A 39 5.50 0.81 -11.37
N THR A 40 5.81 1.63 -10.38
CA THR A 40 6.80 1.32 -9.34
C THR A 40 6.43 0.02 -8.62
N GLY A 41 5.17 -0.12 -8.18
CA GLY A 41 4.72 -1.34 -7.50
C GLY A 41 4.87 -2.60 -8.37
N LEU A 42 4.56 -2.49 -9.67
CA LEU A 42 4.78 -3.59 -10.62
C LEU A 42 6.27 -3.93 -10.78
N VAL A 43 7.14 -2.93 -10.90
CA VAL A 43 8.60 -3.15 -10.97
C VAL A 43 9.12 -3.86 -9.72
N LEU A 44 8.65 -3.47 -8.52
CA LEU A 44 9.03 -4.13 -7.27
C LEU A 44 8.57 -5.59 -7.21
N ILE A 45 7.34 -5.87 -7.66
CA ILE A 45 6.82 -7.25 -7.79
C ILE A 45 7.71 -8.05 -8.75
N LEU A 46 7.99 -7.52 -9.94
CA LEU A 46 8.84 -8.18 -10.93
C LEU A 46 10.26 -8.42 -10.41
N SER A 47 10.82 -7.47 -9.64
CA SER A 47 12.09 -7.65 -8.95
C SER A 47 12.03 -8.81 -7.96
N GLY A 48 10.98 -8.90 -7.12
CA GLY A 48 10.80 -10.02 -6.20
C GLY A 48 10.69 -11.37 -6.92
N LEU A 49 9.97 -11.42 -8.05
CA LEU A 49 9.86 -12.63 -8.88
C LEU A 49 11.20 -13.00 -9.54
N ALA A 50 11.97 -12.01 -10.01
CA ALA A 50 13.30 -12.26 -10.56
C ALA A 50 14.25 -12.87 -9.51
N HIS A 51 14.22 -12.37 -8.27
CA HIS A 51 15.00 -12.95 -7.18
C HIS A 51 14.52 -14.35 -6.77
N LEU A 52 13.25 -14.69 -7.01
CA LEU A 52 12.75 -16.05 -6.81
C LEU A 52 13.36 -17.01 -7.83
N LEU A 53 13.57 -16.55 -9.07
CA LEU A 53 14.30 -17.32 -10.08
C LEU A 53 15.77 -17.46 -9.72
N VAL A 54 16.41 -16.39 -9.21
CA VAL A 54 17.78 -16.46 -8.68
C VAL A 54 17.87 -17.51 -7.58
N PHE A 55 16.97 -17.49 -6.60
CA PHE A 55 16.91 -18.49 -5.54
C PHE A 55 16.75 -19.93 -6.08
N ALA A 56 15.94 -20.12 -7.12
CA ALA A 56 15.73 -21.44 -7.72
C ALA A 56 16.99 -21.99 -8.42
N VAL A 57 17.90 -21.12 -8.86
CA VAL A 57 19.15 -21.49 -9.56
C VAL A 57 20.35 -21.56 -8.61
N ASP A 58 20.57 -20.52 -7.82
CA ASP A 58 21.70 -20.36 -6.89
C ASP A 58 21.52 -21.22 -5.62
N GLY A 59 20.26 -21.45 -5.22
CA GLY A 59 19.91 -22.24 -4.04
C GLY A 59 20.16 -21.48 -2.73
N GLY A 60 20.61 -22.22 -1.70
CA GLY A 60 20.85 -21.69 -0.36
C GLY A 60 19.68 -21.85 0.61
N PRO A 61 19.87 -21.47 1.89
CA PRO A 61 18.84 -21.63 2.91
C PRO A 61 17.69 -20.63 2.71
N TRP A 62 16.46 -21.08 2.94
CA TRP A 62 15.28 -20.20 2.96
C TRP A 62 15.29 -19.22 4.14
N ASP A 63 15.88 -19.64 5.25
CA ASP A 63 16.00 -18.84 6.47
C ASP A 63 17.42 -18.30 6.66
N GLY A 64 17.57 -17.43 7.65
CA GLY A 64 18.81 -16.75 7.95
C GLY A 64 18.88 -15.32 7.42
N PRO A 65 19.96 -14.61 7.78
CA PRO A 65 20.06 -13.17 7.56
C PRO A 65 20.42 -12.79 6.12
N VAL A 66 21.00 -13.71 5.34
CA VAL A 66 21.44 -13.52 3.94
C VAL A 66 20.56 -14.24 2.90
N SER A 67 19.44 -14.83 3.33
CA SER A 67 18.58 -15.60 2.45
C SER A 67 17.94 -14.76 1.32
N TRP A 68 17.92 -15.34 0.11
CA TRP A 68 17.20 -14.83 -1.07
C TRP A 68 15.69 -14.65 -0.83
N ARG A 69 15.11 -15.28 0.20
CA ARG A 69 13.72 -15.03 0.61
C ARG A 69 13.47 -13.53 0.81
N LYS A 70 14.44 -12.78 1.37
CA LYS A 70 14.25 -11.35 1.69
C LYS A 70 13.92 -10.51 0.44
N PRO A 71 14.76 -10.44 -0.61
CA PRO A 71 14.41 -9.67 -1.80
C PRO A 71 13.13 -10.16 -2.48
N VAL A 72 12.83 -11.47 -2.42
CA VAL A 72 11.55 -12.01 -2.92
C VAL A 72 10.35 -11.43 -2.16
N THR A 73 10.29 -11.65 -0.85
CA THR A 73 9.10 -11.29 -0.06
C THR A 73 8.96 -9.79 0.10
N PHE A 74 10.06 -9.04 0.21
CA PHE A 74 10.00 -7.58 0.29
C PHE A 74 9.60 -6.97 -1.05
N GLY A 75 10.15 -7.41 -2.18
CA GLY A 75 9.74 -6.93 -3.51
C GLY A 75 8.24 -7.14 -3.78
N LEU A 76 7.75 -8.36 -3.50
CA LEU A 76 6.32 -8.68 -3.62
C LEU A 76 5.46 -7.86 -2.66
N SER A 77 5.81 -7.81 -1.38
CA SER A 77 5.00 -7.16 -0.34
C SER A 77 4.94 -5.64 -0.53
N PHE A 78 6.08 -4.98 -0.74
CA PHE A 78 6.12 -3.54 -0.98
C PHE A 78 5.42 -3.16 -2.28
N GLY A 79 5.62 -3.95 -3.35
CA GLY A 79 4.98 -3.67 -4.63
C GLY A 79 3.46 -3.80 -4.59
N VAL A 80 2.94 -4.89 -4.02
CA VAL A 80 1.49 -5.08 -3.84
C VAL A 80 0.91 -4.03 -2.89
N THR A 81 1.59 -3.74 -1.78
CA THR A 81 1.10 -2.76 -0.79
C THR A 81 1.08 -1.34 -1.38
N LEU A 82 2.09 -0.95 -2.17
CA LEU A 82 2.11 0.34 -2.85
C LEU A 82 0.93 0.48 -3.82
N ILE A 83 0.67 -0.54 -4.63
CA ILE A 83 -0.51 -0.58 -5.52
C ILE A 83 -1.80 -0.48 -4.71
N ALA A 84 -1.92 -1.29 -3.65
CA ALA A 84 -3.10 -1.35 -2.80
C ALA A 84 -3.40 0.00 -2.14
N VAL A 85 -2.43 0.62 -1.49
CA VAL A 85 -2.59 1.91 -0.82
C VAL A 85 -2.85 3.03 -1.82
N THR A 86 -2.20 3.00 -3.00
CA THR A 86 -2.48 3.97 -4.07
C THR A 86 -3.96 3.90 -4.48
N TRP A 87 -4.52 2.70 -4.57
CA TRP A 87 -5.93 2.49 -4.85
C TRP A 87 -6.84 2.86 -3.67
N VAL A 88 -6.58 2.35 -2.46
CA VAL A 88 -7.37 2.59 -1.24
C VAL A 88 -7.44 4.07 -0.90
N THR A 89 -6.37 4.83 -1.11
CA THR A 89 -6.37 6.29 -0.88
C THR A 89 -7.32 7.05 -1.80
N SER A 90 -7.80 6.47 -2.90
CA SER A 90 -8.86 7.07 -3.71
C SER A 90 -10.24 7.06 -3.02
N SER A 91 -10.44 6.15 -2.06
CA SER A 91 -11.61 6.12 -1.18
C SER A 91 -11.50 7.07 0.01
N LEU A 92 -10.33 7.68 0.26
CA LEU A 92 -10.11 8.58 1.39
C LEU A 92 -10.40 10.04 0.99
N ARG A 93 -10.98 10.80 1.92
CA ARG A 93 -11.16 12.25 1.76
C ARG A 93 -9.91 12.98 2.26
N ILE A 94 -8.95 13.15 1.36
CA ILE A 94 -7.67 13.82 1.61
C ILE A 94 -7.47 14.90 0.53
N GLU A 95 -6.84 16.01 0.90
CA GLU A 95 -6.45 17.04 -0.06
C GLU A 95 -5.57 16.43 -1.19
N PRO A 96 -5.83 16.74 -2.47
CA PRO A 96 -5.10 16.16 -3.60
C PRO A 96 -3.57 16.33 -3.53
N ARG A 97 -3.10 17.49 -3.05
CA ARG A 97 -1.65 17.77 -2.91
C ARG A 97 -1.01 16.91 -1.84
N LEU A 98 -1.63 16.83 -0.66
CA LEU A 98 -1.18 15.96 0.42
C LEU A 98 -1.18 14.49 0.00
N ARG A 99 -2.25 14.02 -0.67
CA ARG A 99 -2.30 12.65 -1.21
C ARG A 99 -1.16 12.39 -2.19
N ALA A 100 -0.89 13.33 -3.11
CA ALA A 100 0.19 13.19 -4.08
C ALA A 100 1.57 13.14 -3.39
N LEU A 101 1.81 13.98 -2.39
CA LEU A 101 3.03 13.97 -1.60
C LEU A 101 3.23 12.63 -0.89
N LEU A 102 2.22 12.18 -0.13
CA LEU A 102 2.30 10.92 0.64
C LEU A 102 2.56 9.71 -0.25
N LEU A 103 1.90 9.63 -1.42
CA LEU A 103 2.10 8.54 -2.36
C LEU A 103 3.48 8.60 -3.05
N THR A 104 4.00 9.81 -3.32
CA THR A 104 5.34 9.97 -3.89
C THR A 104 6.41 9.56 -2.90
N VAL A 105 6.30 10.02 -1.65
CA VAL A 105 7.20 9.60 -0.55
C VAL A 105 7.12 8.10 -0.34
N PHE A 106 5.91 7.54 -0.27
CA PHE A 106 5.74 6.10 -0.09
C PHE A 106 6.37 5.31 -1.24
N ALA A 107 6.17 5.72 -2.49
CA ALA A 107 6.79 5.05 -3.63
C ALA A 107 8.33 5.12 -3.61
N ALA A 108 8.89 6.29 -3.28
CA ALA A 108 10.33 6.47 -3.15
C ALA A 108 10.91 5.59 -2.03
N ASP A 109 10.26 5.58 -0.88
CA ASP A 109 10.64 4.76 0.27
C ASP A 109 10.61 3.26 -0.07
N CYS A 110 9.55 2.78 -0.73
CA CYS A 110 9.48 1.40 -1.21
C CYS A 110 10.66 1.01 -2.12
N VAL A 111 11.12 1.92 -2.98
CA VAL A 111 12.25 1.69 -3.87
C VAL A 111 13.56 1.63 -3.09
N VAL A 112 13.76 2.55 -2.13
CA VAL A 112 14.94 2.57 -1.27
C VAL A 112 15.02 1.31 -0.42
N GLU A 113 13.90 0.90 0.20
CA GLU A 113 13.79 -0.29 1.03
C GLU A 113 14.16 -1.56 0.25
N VAL A 114 13.45 -1.82 -0.85
CA VAL A 114 13.68 -3.02 -1.67
C VAL A 114 15.06 -2.96 -2.34
N GLY A 115 15.52 -1.77 -2.76
CA GLY A 115 16.83 -1.56 -3.35
C GLY A 115 17.97 -1.87 -2.38
N GLY A 116 17.91 -1.37 -1.15
CA GLY A 116 18.91 -1.65 -0.11
C GLY A 116 18.95 -3.13 0.28
N ILE A 117 17.78 -3.77 0.38
CA ILE A 117 17.70 -5.22 0.63
C ILE A 117 18.29 -6.03 -0.51
N THR A 118 17.96 -5.66 -1.75
CA THR A 118 18.47 -6.30 -2.96
C THR A 118 19.99 -6.16 -3.03
N LEU A 119 20.50 -4.95 -2.87
CA LEU A 119 21.94 -4.66 -2.86
C LEU A 119 22.68 -5.54 -1.85
N GLN A 120 22.15 -5.66 -0.63
CA GLN A 120 22.79 -6.47 0.42
C GLN A 120 22.72 -7.97 0.15
N ALA A 121 21.60 -8.45 -0.41
CA ALA A 121 21.50 -9.84 -0.84
C ALA A 121 22.56 -10.19 -1.90
N TRP A 122 22.77 -9.34 -2.91
CA TRP A 122 23.80 -9.53 -3.93
C TRP A 122 25.23 -9.42 -3.40
N ARG A 123 25.43 -8.69 -2.30
CA ARG A 123 26.71 -8.65 -1.57
C ARG A 123 26.93 -9.85 -0.65
N GLY A 124 25.91 -10.70 -0.45
CA GLY A 124 25.98 -11.84 0.46
C GLY A 124 26.02 -11.45 1.94
N VAL A 125 25.50 -10.27 2.32
CA VAL A 125 25.51 -9.76 3.70
C VAL A 125 24.09 -9.39 4.18
N PRO A 126 23.85 -9.35 5.50
CA PRO A 126 22.53 -9.04 6.04
C PRO A 126 22.07 -7.61 5.70
N SER A 127 20.81 -7.45 5.30
CA SER A 127 20.30 -6.11 4.96
C SER A 127 19.88 -5.25 6.15
N HIS A 128 19.31 -5.88 7.17
CA HIS A 128 18.76 -5.20 8.35
C HIS A 128 19.58 -5.57 9.57
N LEU A 129 19.83 -4.56 10.40
CA LEU A 129 20.60 -4.64 11.65
C LEU A 129 22.06 -4.99 11.42
N ASP A 130 22.56 -4.90 10.19
CA ASP A 130 23.97 -5.11 9.87
C ASP A 130 24.76 -3.84 10.17
N MET A 131 25.65 -3.94 11.16
CA MET A 131 26.52 -2.85 11.61
C MET A 131 27.98 -3.30 11.61
N GLU A 132 28.30 -4.38 10.88
CA GLU A 132 29.64 -4.99 10.88
C GLU A 132 30.67 -4.13 10.13
N THR A 133 30.23 -3.37 9.13
CA THR A 133 31.05 -2.39 8.41
C THR A 133 30.39 -1.01 8.34
N PRO A 134 31.15 0.07 8.05
CA PRO A 134 30.58 1.39 7.87
C PRO A 134 29.53 1.46 6.75
N PHE A 135 29.75 0.73 5.66
CA PHE A 135 28.81 0.72 4.54
C PHE A 135 27.54 -0.05 4.87
N ASP A 136 27.66 -1.21 5.53
CA ASP A 136 26.50 -1.99 5.98
C ASP A 136 25.66 -1.21 6.98
N THR A 137 26.32 -0.50 7.89
CA THR A 137 25.68 0.43 8.84
C THR A 137 24.85 1.48 8.12
N VAL A 138 25.40 2.13 7.08
CA VAL A 138 24.67 3.16 6.31
C VAL A 138 23.42 2.58 5.65
N VAL A 139 23.54 1.40 5.02
CA VAL A 139 22.39 0.73 4.40
C VAL A 139 21.35 0.35 5.47
N SER A 140 21.76 -0.33 6.54
CA SER A 140 20.85 -0.74 7.61
C SER A 140 20.17 0.45 8.29
N MET A 141 20.87 1.56 8.50
CA MET A 141 20.27 2.76 9.08
C MET A 141 19.31 3.45 8.12
N THR A 142 19.58 3.40 6.82
CA THR A 142 18.66 3.93 5.80
C THR A 142 17.35 3.15 5.80
N LEU A 143 17.39 1.81 5.87
CA LEU A 143 16.19 0.98 6.01
C LEU A 143 15.46 1.23 7.35
N ALA A 144 16.19 1.47 8.44
CA ALA A 144 15.55 1.82 9.71
C ALA A 144 14.82 3.18 9.65
N VAL A 145 15.41 4.16 8.98
CA VAL A 145 14.80 5.48 8.76
C VAL A 145 13.59 5.38 7.83
N GLY A 146 13.69 4.61 6.75
CA GLY A 146 12.58 4.35 5.84
C GLY A 146 11.39 3.70 6.56
N GLY A 147 11.65 2.69 7.38
CA GLY A 147 10.68 2.14 8.33
C GLY A 147 9.97 3.20 9.18
N GLY A 148 10.70 4.19 9.72
CA GLY A 148 10.12 5.33 10.44
C GLY A 148 9.24 6.23 9.57
N VAL A 149 9.64 6.49 8.32
CA VAL A 149 8.87 7.24 7.32
C VAL A 149 7.56 6.50 7.00
N LEU A 150 7.60 5.19 6.80
CA LEU A 150 6.42 4.34 6.60
C LEU A 150 5.47 4.40 7.79
N VAL A 151 5.99 4.31 9.02
CA VAL A 151 5.19 4.44 10.24
C VAL A 151 4.41 5.76 10.24
N ALA A 152 5.10 6.89 10.00
CA ALA A 152 4.47 8.20 10.01
C ALA A 152 3.42 8.35 8.90
N LEU A 153 3.76 8.03 7.65
CA LEU A 153 2.87 8.25 6.51
C LEU A 153 1.64 7.34 6.54
N LEU A 154 1.81 6.05 6.89
CA LEU A 154 0.70 5.10 6.92
C LEU A 154 -0.21 5.38 8.13
N THR A 155 0.35 5.89 9.23
CA THR A 155 -0.45 6.40 10.36
C THR A 155 -1.28 7.62 9.95
N LEU A 156 -0.73 8.55 9.18
CA LEU A 156 -1.49 9.70 8.68
C LEU A 156 -2.65 9.27 7.78
N LEU A 157 -2.43 8.30 6.89
CA LEU A 157 -3.50 7.72 6.05
C LEU A 157 -4.55 6.97 6.88
N ALA A 158 -4.11 6.22 7.90
CA ALA A 158 -5.01 5.55 8.84
C ALA A 158 -5.90 6.59 9.55
N VAL A 159 -5.31 7.63 10.14
CA VAL A 159 -6.04 8.73 10.81
C VAL A 159 -7.02 9.40 9.85
N ALA A 160 -6.63 9.66 8.60
CA ALA A 160 -7.53 10.23 7.60
C ALA A 160 -8.76 9.34 7.33
N SER A 161 -8.59 8.01 7.34
CA SER A 161 -9.69 7.05 7.18
C SER A 161 -10.67 7.05 8.36
N PHE A 162 -10.23 7.42 9.56
CA PHE A 162 -11.09 7.53 10.75
C PHE A 162 -11.75 8.90 10.85
N ARG A 163 -11.03 9.98 10.54
CA ARG A 163 -11.56 11.36 10.55
C ARG A 163 -12.72 11.54 9.58
N ASN A 164 -12.59 10.99 8.37
CA ASN A 164 -13.62 11.07 7.34
C ASN A 164 -14.03 9.67 6.93
N ARG A 165 -15.34 9.40 6.84
CA ARG A 165 -15.84 8.10 6.37
C ARG A 165 -15.34 7.84 4.93
N PRO A 166 -14.61 6.73 4.67
CA PRO A 166 -14.19 6.38 3.31
C PRO A 166 -15.39 6.19 2.38
N THR A 167 -15.22 6.56 1.12
CA THR A 167 -16.23 6.40 0.06
C THR A 167 -16.07 5.05 -0.64
N GLY A 168 -17.16 4.56 -1.26
CA GLY A 168 -17.16 3.32 -2.01
C GLY A 168 -18.42 2.49 -1.79
N PRO A 169 -18.44 1.24 -2.28
CA PRO A 169 -19.57 0.33 -2.10
C PRO A 169 -19.80 -0.04 -0.63
N GLU A 170 -20.94 -0.67 -0.35
CA GLU A 170 -21.28 -1.09 1.01
C GLU A 170 -20.21 -2.01 1.61
N GLY A 171 -19.84 -1.74 2.87
CA GLY A 171 -18.74 -2.41 3.56
C GLY A 171 -17.34 -1.84 3.30
N MET A 172 -17.14 -1.01 2.27
CA MET A 172 -15.81 -0.42 1.96
C MET A 172 -15.26 0.43 3.12
N ALA A 173 -16.10 1.25 3.76
CA ALA A 173 -15.68 2.07 4.89
C ALA A 173 -15.18 1.24 6.08
N LEU A 174 -15.85 0.10 6.36
CA LEU A 174 -15.42 -0.84 7.40
C LEU A 174 -14.10 -1.51 7.00
N ALA A 175 -14.03 -2.03 5.78
CA ALA A 175 -12.84 -2.69 5.24
C ALA A 175 -11.59 -1.80 5.28
N VAL A 176 -11.70 -0.55 4.82
CA VAL A 176 -10.58 0.41 4.81
C VAL A 176 -10.14 0.77 6.22
N ARG A 177 -11.07 1.09 7.13
CA ARG A 177 -10.75 1.45 8.51
C ARG A 177 -10.13 0.29 9.27
N SER A 178 -10.71 -0.91 9.19
CA SER A 178 -10.17 -2.11 9.82
C SER A 178 -8.83 -2.51 9.21
N GLY A 179 -8.68 -2.41 7.89
CA GLY A 179 -7.42 -2.66 7.20
C GLY A 179 -6.30 -1.73 7.67
N PHE A 180 -6.57 -0.43 7.78
CA PHE A 180 -5.61 0.53 8.34
C PHE A 180 -5.34 0.30 9.83
N ALA A 181 -6.36 0.02 10.66
CA ALA A 181 -6.16 -0.26 12.08
C ALA A 181 -5.25 -1.49 12.30
N ILE A 182 -5.46 -2.55 11.53
CA ILE A 182 -4.63 -3.76 11.61
C ILE A 182 -3.23 -3.47 11.05
N LEU A 183 -3.11 -2.67 9.97
CA LEU A 183 -1.81 -2.23 9.48
C LEU A 183 -1.01 -1.49 10.56
N LEU A 184 -1.63 -0.70 11.43
CA LEU A 184 -0.93 -0.05 12.56
C LEU A 184 -0.29 -1.09 13.52
N VAL A 185 -0.87 -2.28 13.67
CA VAL A 185 -0.26 -3.38 14.44
C VAL A 185 1.00 -3.90 13.74
N ALA A 186 0.97 -3.99 12.40
CA ALA A 186 2.17 -4.31 11.61
C ALA A 186 3.27 -3.26 11.82
N LEU A 187 2.91 -1.98 11.79
CA LEU A 187 3.85 -0.87 11.99
C LEU A 187 4.46 -0.90 13.40
N ALA A 188 3.64 -1.11 14.43
CA ALA A 188 4.10 -1.19 15.81
C ALA A 188 5.03 -2.39 16.04
N SER A 189 4.67 -3.57 15.52
CA SER A 189 5.54 -4.76 15.61
C SER A 189 6.84 -4.58 14.81
N GLY A 190 6.79 -3.91 13.65
CA GLY A 190 7.96 -3.50 12.87
C GLY A 190 8.90 -2.60 13.65
N ALA A 191 8.37 -1.55 14.27
CA ALA A 191 9.12 -0.63 15.12
C ALA A 191 9.76 -1.36 16.33
N ALA A 192 9.02 -2.28 16.96
CA ALA A 192 9.54 -3.09 18.06
C ALA A 192 10.71 -4.01 17.63
N MET A 193 10.60 -4.63 16.46
CA MET A 193 11.68 -5.44 15.85
C MET A 193 12.95 -4.60 15.63
N ILE A 194 12.81 -3.40 15.05
CA ILE A 194 13.92 -2.47 14.82
C ILE A 194 14.53 -2.02 16.15
N ALA A 195 13.71 -1.57 17.10
CA ALA A 195 14.17 -1.06 18.39
C ALA A 195 14.98 -2.11 19.15
N ARG A 196 14.47 -3.34 19.25
CA ARG A 196 15.20 -4.45 19.89
C ARG A 196 16.51 -4.75 19.16
N GLY A 197 16.45 -4.84 17.84
CA GLY A 197 17.64 -5.08 17.01
C GLY A 197 18.72 -4.04 17.24
N VAL A 198 18.36 -2.76 17.23
CA VAL A 198 19.28 -1.63 17.46
C VAL A 198 19.89 -1.67 18.87
N VAL A 199 19.12 -2.02 19.89
CA VAL A 199 19.68 -2.19 21.24
C VAL A 199 20.73 -3.30 21.26
N LEU A 200 20.46 -4.44 20.60
CA LEU A 200 21.40 -5.55 20.53
C LEU A 200 22.67 -5.19 19.75
N THR A 201 22.56 -4.55 18.58
CA THR A 201 23.75 -4.15 17.81
C THR A 201 24.60 -3.15 18.59
N ARG A 202 23.99 -2.14 19.22
CA ARG A 202 24.70 -1.11 20.01
C ARG A 202 25.33 -1.64 21.29
N THR A 203 24.89 -2.79 21.79
CA THR A 203 25.47 -3.45 22.97
C THR A 203 26.44 -4.56 22.60
N GLY A 204 26.85 -4.68 21.33
CA GLY A 204 27.84 -5.66 20.86
C GLY A 204 27.29 -7.04 20.52
N HIS A 205 25.97 -7.22 20.46
CA HIS A 205 25.32 -8.51 20.21
C HIS A 205 24.80 -8.64 18.78
N GLN A 206 25.69 -8.48 17.79
CA GLN A 206 25.37 -8.44 16.36
C GLN A 206 24.59 -9.68 15.87
N GLU A 207 25.08 -10.88 16.16
CA GLU A 207 24.41 -12.13 15.77
C GLU A 207 23.03 -12.33 16.44
N ALA A 208 22.87 -11.82 17.66
CA ALA A 208 21.59 -11.87 18.35
C ALA A 208 20.58 -10.90 17.70
N ALA A 209 21.05 -9.73 17.25
CA ALA A 209 20.21 -8.76 16.54
C ALA A 209 19.58 -9.38 15.28
N TYR A 210 20.34 -10.13 14.48
CA TYR A 210 19.82 -10.82 13.29
C TYR A 210 18.66 -11.79 13.59
N ARG A 211 18.68 -12.44 14.75
CA ARG A 211 17.66 -13.41 15.18
C ARG A 211 16.51 -12.79 15.95
N SER A 212 16.72 -11.62 16.54
CA SER A 212 15.79 -10.95 17.47
C SER A 212 14.41 -10.64 16.91
N THR A 213 14.26 -10.62 15.59
CA THR A 213 13.00 -10.28 14.91
C THR A 213 12.08 -11.49 14.69
N ALA A 214 12.60 -12.72 14.87
CA ALA A 214 11.95 -13.95 14.40
C ALA A 214 10.51 -14.13 14.92
N ALA A 215 10.30 -13.99 16.23
CA ALA A 215 9.00 -14.22 16.86
C ALA A 215 7.94 -13.15 16.49
N LEU A 216 8.33 -11.94 16.07
CA LEU A 216 7.38 -10.91 15.62
C LEU A 216 7.07 -10.96 14.13
N LYS A 217 7.82 -11.72 13.32
CA LYS A 217 7.62 -11.79 11.85
C LYS A 217 6.21 -12.27 11.46
N PRO A 218 5.62 -13.32 12.06
CA PRO A 218 4.26 -13.74 11.70
C PRO A 218 3.21 -12.67 12.03
N LEU A 219 3.28 -12.05 13.21
CA LEU A 219 2.39 -10.95 13.60
C LEU A 219 2.50 -9.77 12.62
N HIS A 220 3.72 -9.37 12.30
CA HIS A 220 3.99 -8.29 11.34
C HIS A 220 3.40 -8.63 9.96
N GLY A 221 3.72 -9.81 9.42
CA GLY A 221 3.30 -10.24 8.09
C GLY A 221 1.79 -10.37 7.94
N VAL A 222 1.11 -11.02 8.88
CA VAL A 222 -0.36 -11.18 8.81
C VAL A 222 -1.05 -9.82 8.90
N SER A 223 -0.57 -8.93 9.77
CA SER A 223 -1.20 -7.62 9.98
C SER A 223 -1.00 -6.68 8.78
N LEU A 224 0.13 -6.78 8.07
CA LEU A 224 0.49 -5.88 6.98
C LEU A 224 -0.52 -5.91 5.82
N HIS A 225 -1.04 -7.09 5.49
CA HIS A 225 -1.85 -7.28 4.28
C HIS A 225 -3.35 -6.97 4.46
N ALA A 226 -3.81 -6.68 5.68
CA ALA A 226 -5.23 -6.37 5.95
C ALA A 226 -5.74 -5.18 5.13
N VAL A 227 -4.90 -4.16 4.95
CA VAL A 227 -5.20 -2.94 4.17
C VAL A 227 -5.42 -3.21 2.69
N LEU A 228 -4.92 -4.34 2.17
CA LEU A 228 -5.18 -4.82 0.82
C LEU A 228 -6.41 -5.74 0.80
N VAL A 229 -6.39 -6.80 1.61
CA VAL A 229 -7.32 -7.93 1.49
C VAL A 229 -8.76 -7.50 1.76
N LEU A 230 -8.99 -6.72 2.83
CA LEU A 230 -10.34 -6.34 3.22
C LEU A 230 -10.99 -5.40 2.18
N PRO A 231 -10.32 -4.33 1.68
CA PRO A 231 -10.91 -3.49 0.64
C PRO A 231 -11.14 -4.24 -0.67
N VAL A 232 -10.24 -5.13 -1.08
CA VAL A 232 -10.43 -5.97 -2.28
C VAL A 232 -11.67 -6.85 -2.12
N LEU A 233 -11.88 -7.46 -0.96
CA LEU A 233 -13.09 -8.25 -0.68
C LEU A 233 -14.35 -7.39 -0.79
N ALA A 234 -14.38 -6.20 -0.17
CA ALA A 234 -15.53 -5.30 -0.26
C ALA A 234 -15.81 -4.86 -1.72
N TRP A 235 -14.77 -4.62 -2.51
CA TRP A 235 -14.89 -4.32 -3.93
C TRP A 235 -15.42 -5.51 -4.74
N LEU A 236 -14.92 -6.73 -4.52
CA LEU A 236 -15.43 -7.93 -5.21
C LEU A 236 -16.90 -8.19 -4.87
N LEU A 237 -17.28 -8.08 -3.59
CA LEU A 237 -18.66 -8.22 -3.13
C LEU A 237 -19.60 -7.19 -3.79
N SER A 238 -19.08 -6.00 -4.12
CA SER A 238 -19.85 -4.98 -4.83
C SER A 238 -20.34 -5.42 -6.21
N ARG A 239 -19.69 -6.43 -6.82
CA ARG A 239 -20.00 -6.99 -8.15
C ARG A 239 -21.00 -8.12 -8.11
N THR A 240 -21.45 -8.54 -6.93
CA THR A 240 -22.45 -9.61 -6.77
C THR A 240 -23.87 -9.05 -6.85
N SER A 241 -24.88 -9.93 -6.89
CA SER A 241 -26.31 -9.55 -6.75
C SER A 241 -26.80 -9.59 -5.29
N TRP A 242 -25.94 -9.92 -4.33
CA TRP A 242 -26.32 -10.08 -2.93
C TRP A 242 -26.79 -8.77 -2.31
N THR A 243 -27.64 -8.86 -1.29
CA THR A 243 -28.13 -7.67 -0.58
C THR A 243 -27.00 -6.94 0.15
N GLU A 244 -27.15 -5.63 0.34
CA GLU A 244 -26.20 -4.78 1.08
C GLU A 244 -25.90 -5.35 2.48
N THR A 245 -26.93 -5.83 3.18
CA THR A 245 -26.79 -6.47 4.50
C THR A 245 -25.88 -7.71 4.46
N VAL A 246 -26.02 -8.57 3.44
CA VAL A 246 -25.16 -9.76 3.29
C VAL A 246 -23.72 -9.35 3.01
N ARG A 247 -23.49 -8.41 2.09
CA ARG A 247 -22.14 -7.91 1.76
C ARG A 247 -21.45 -7.33 3.01
N ARG A 248 -22.16 -6.48 3.77
CA ARG A 248 -21.64 -5.89 5.01
C ARG A 248 -21.29 -6.96 6.05
N ARG A 249 -22.16 -7.96 6.25
CA ARG A 249 -21.92 -9.07 7.19
C ARG A 249 -20.69 -9.88 6.81
N ILE A 250 -20.48 -10.16 5.52
CA ILE A 250 -19.29 -10.88 5.05
C ILE A 250 -18.02 -10.08 5.31
N VAL A 251 -18.02 -8.76 5.03
CA VAL A 251 -16.88 -7.89 5.36
C VAL A 251 -16.62 -7.89 6.87
N ALA A 252 -17.65 -7.77 7.70
CA ALA A 252 -17.51 -7.81 9.16
C ALA A 252 -16.95 -9.14 9.66
N ALA A 253 -17.42 -10.27 9.11
CA ALA A 253 -16.89 -11.59 9.43
C ALA A 253 -15.41 -11.71 9.02
N ALA A 254 -15.05 -11.25 7.83
CA ALA A 254 -13.66 -11.23 7.36
C ALA A 254 -12.75 -10.37 8.26
N VAL A 255 -13.24 -9.21 8.73
CA VAL A 255 -12.55 -8.40 9.74
C VAL A 255 -12.34 -9.21 11.03
N GLY A 256 -13.39 -9.89 11.51
CA GLY A 256 -13.30 -10.76 12.69
C GLY A 256 -12.26 -11.87 12.55
N CYS A 257 -12.22 -12.55 11.40
CA CYS A 257 -11.21 -13.55 11.10
C CYS A 257 -9.79 -12.96 11.08
N TYR A 258 -9.62 -11.77 10.50
CA TYR A 258 -8.33 -11.07 10.49
C TYR A 258 -7.88 -10.71 11.91
N VAL A 259 -8.78 -10.16 12.74
CA VAL A 259 -8.50 -9.86 14.14
C VAL A 259 -8.10 -11.12 14.90
N ALA A 260 -8.83 -12.23 14.72
CA ALA A 260 -8.48 -13.51 15.34
C ALA A 260 -7.09 -14.01 14.91
N ALA A 261 -6.75 -13.89 13.63
CA ALA A 261 -5.43 -14.27 13.11
C ALA A 261 -4.30 -13.40 13.69
N VAL A 262 -4.53 -12.08 13.80
CA VAL A 262 -3.58 -11.13 14.40
C VAL A 262 -3.40 -11.41 15.89
N VAL A 263 -4.48 -11.64 16.62
CA VAL A 263 -4.42 -12.01 18.05
C VAL A 263 -3.69 -13.33 18.24
N GLY A 264 -4.01 -14.35 17.43
CA GLY A 264 -3.32 -15.64 17.47
C GLY A 264 -1.82 -15.51 17.21
N ALA A 265 -1.44 -14.74 16.18
CA ALA A 265 -0.03 -14.46 15.89
C ALA A 265 0.66 -13.65 17.00
N GLY A 266 -0.07 -12.74 17.65
CA GLY A 266 0.41 -11.96 18.79
C GLY A 266 0.63 -12.81 20.03
N VAL A 267 -0.32 -13.69 20.37
CA VAL A 267 -0.17 -14.66 21.48
C VAL A 267 1.00 -15.59 21.20
N TRP A 268 1.10 -16.14 19.99
CA TRP A 268 2.25 -16.96 19.59
C TRP A 268 3.57 -16.20 19.73
N ALA A 269 3.62 -14.95 19.28
CA ALA A 269 4.79 -14.10 19.44
C ALA A 269 5.13 -13.97 20.92
N VAL A 270 4.21 -13.54 21.80
CA VAL A 270 4.48 -13.39 23.24
C VAL A 270 4.98 -14.68 23.89
N LEU A 271 4.43 -15.84 23.51
CA LEU A 271 4.86 -17.14 24.06
C LEU A 271 6.24 -17.59 23.57
N THR A 272 6.75 -17.01 22.47
CA THR A 272 8.02 -17.37 21.84
C THR A 272 9.07 -16.26 21.86
N TYR A 273 8.73 -15.06 22.38
CA TYR A 273 9.53 -13.83 22.32
C TYR A 273 10.41 -13.64 23.56
#